data_AF-A0A3R9KT83-F1
#
_entry.id   AF-A0A3R9KT83-F1
#
_cell.length_a   1.000
_cell.length_b   1.000
_cell.length_c   1.000
_cell.angle_alpha   90.00
_cell.angle_beta   90.00
_cell.angle_gamma   90.00
#
_symmetry.space_group_name_H-M   'P 1'
#
loop_
_entity.id
_entity.type
_entity.pdbx_description
1 polymer ?
#
loop_
_entity_poly.entity_id
_entity_poly.type
_entity_poly.pdbx_seq_one_letter_code
_entity_poly.pdbx_strand_id
1 'polypeptide(L)' 'MEAGLVNAGKVEEIAGFLMAFTVPVLVLYADGREYLREARIVQVEKFREDVAKIHEGFFGE' A
#
# COMPACT_ATOMS: atom_id res chain seq x y z
N MET A 1 0.10 1.71 12.95
CA MET A 1 0.49 1.44 11.55
C MET A 1 1.81 2.13 11.27
N GLU A 2 2.73 1.44 10.61
CA GLU A 2 4.01 1.99 10.14
C GLU A 2 3.94 2.20 8.63
N ALA A 3 4.55 3.28 8.14
CA ALA A 3 4.61 3.59 6.71
C ALA A 3 6.07 3.63 6.24
N GLY A 4 6.38 2.87 5.20
CA GLY A 4 7.68 2.89 4.53
C GLY A 4 7.59 3.59 3.17
N LEU A 5 8.61 4.36 2.83
CA LEU A 5 8.76 4.96 1.49
C LEU A 5 10.06 4.47 0.87
N VAL A 6 9.95 3.92 -0.34
CA VAL A 6 11.10 3.43 -1.10
C VAL A 6 11.08 4.06 -2.48
N ASN A 7 12.23 4.56 -2.93
CA ASN A 7 12.41 5.00 -4.31
C ASN A 7 12.80 3.80 -5.16
N ALA A 8 11.88 3.32 -5.99
CA ALA A 8 12.09 2.16 -6.86
C ALA A 8 13.20 2.36 -7.90
N GLY A 9 13.54 3.60 -8.26
CA GLY A 9 14.68 3.90 -9.14
C GLY A 9 16.04 3.86 -8.44
N LYS A 10 16.07 3.76 -7.10
CA LYS A 10 17.30 3.53 -6.31
C LYS A 10 17.44 2.09 -5.83
N VAL A 11 16.32 1.39 -5.67
CA VAL A 11 16.25 0.01 -5.18
C VAL A 11 15.42 -0.78 -6.18
N GLU A 12 16.00 -1.14 -7.31
CA GLU A 12 15.26 -1.75 -8.44
C GLU A 12 14.64 -3.11 -8.08
N GLU A 13 15.26 -3.86 -7.17
CA GLU A 13 14.77 -5.16 -6.69
C GLU A 13 13.37 -5.05 -6.05
N ILE A 14 13.03 -3.89 -5.46
CA ILE A 14 11.71 -3.66 -4.86
C ILE A 14 10.61 -3.63 -5.92
N ALA A 15 10.92 -3.21 -7.15
CA ALA A 15 9.95 -3.15 -8.23
C ALA A 15 9.51 -4.55 -8.65
N GLY A 16 10.45 -5.50 -8.70
CA GLY A 16 10.16 -6.92 -8.94
C GLY A 16 9.42 -7.55 -7.77
N PHE A 17 9.92 -7.35 -6.54
CA PHE A 17 9.35 -7.95 -5.33
C PHE A 17 7.88 -7.53 -5.11
N LEU A 18 7.57 -6.24 -5.26
CA LEU A 18 6.21 -5.71 -5.09
C LEU A 18 5.38 -5.73 -6.38
N MET A 19 5.91 -6.25 -7.49
CA MET A 19 5.31 -6.13 -8.84
C MET A 19 4.92 -4.68 -9.20
N ALA A 20 5.73 -3.71 -8.76
CA ALA A 20 5.51 -2.29 -8.91
C ALA A 20 6.18 -1.74 -10.19
N PHE A 21 5.64 -2.10 -11.36
CA PHE A 21 6.20 -1.71 -12.67
C PHE A 21 5.81 -0.31 -13.15
N THR A 22 4.96 0.38 -12.39
CA THR A 22 4.60 1.78 -12.63
C THR A 22 4.61 2.54 -11.33
N VAL A 23 4.89 3.84 -11.35
CA VAL A 23 4.93 4.69 -10.16
C VAL A 23 3.85 5.78 -10.21
N PRO A 24 3.30 6.22 -9.06
CA PRO A 24 3.48 5.64 -7.72
C PRO A 24 2.70 4.32 -7.53
N VAL A 25 3.15 3.49 -6.57
CA VAL A 25 2.41 2.31 -6.07
C VAL A 25 2.35 2.41 -4.55
N LEU A 26 1.16 2.24 -4.00
CA LEU A 26 0.91 2.12 -2.56
C LEU A 26 0.44 0.71 -2.28
N VAL A 27 1.01 0.08 -1.25
CA VAL A 27 0.60 -1.26 -0.81
C VAL A 27 0.42 -1.23 0.70
N LEU A 28 -0.73 -1.72 1.16
CA LEU A 28 -1.00 -1.93 2.57
C LEU A 28 -0.98 -3.41 2.89
N TYR A 29 -0.12 -3.77 3.84
CA TYR A 29 -0.08 -5.11 4.42
C TYR A 29 -0.66 -5.08 5.83
N ALA A 30 -1.45 -6.09 6.16
CA ALA A 30 -1.92 -6.36 7.52
C ALA A 30 -1.88 -7.87 7.75
N ASP A 31 -1.41 -8.30 8.92
CA ASP A 31 -1.21 -9.73 9.27
C ASP A 31 -0.48 -10.55 8.16
N GLY A 32 0.56 -9.96 7.58
CA GLY A 32 1.36 -10.59 6.53
C GLY A 32 0.67 -10.76 5.17
N ARG A 33 -0.56 -10.26 5.00
CA ARG A 33 -1.31 -10.29 3.73
C ARG A 33 -1.48 -8.90 3.15
N GLU A 34 -1.54 -8.82 1.82
CA GLU A 34 -1.83 -7.58 1.11
C GLU A 34 -3.34 -7.31 1.11
N TYR A 35 -3.75 -6.16 1.66
CA TYR A 35 -5.17 -5.78 1.77
C TYR A 35 -5.59 -4.70 0.79
N LEU A 36 -4.65 -3.82 0.40
CA LEU A 36 -4.94 -2.73 -0.51
C LEU A 36 -3.72 -2.45 -1.39
N ARG A 37 -3.99 -2.23 -2.68
CA ARG A 37 -3.00 -1.80 -3.67
C ARG A 37 -3.59 -0.72 -4.55
N GLU A 38 -2.89 0.40 -4.62
CA GLU A 38 -3.20 1.51 -5.54
C GLU A 38 -2.00 1.75 -6.46
N ALA A 39 -2.26 2.02 -7.73
CA ALA A 39 -1.22 2.24 -8.73
C ALA A 39 -1.55 3.42 -9.65
N ARG A 40 -0.53 4.20 -10.02
CA ARG A 40 -0.55 5.32 -10.97
C ARG A 40 -1.36 6.55 -10.51
N ILE A 41 -2.64 6.37 -10.18
CA ILE A 41 -3.54 7.46 -9.75
C ILE A 41 -4.23 7.00 -8.47
N VAL A 42 -3.87 7.65 -7.36
CA VAL A 42 -4.45 7.36 -6.05
C VAL A 42 -5.60 8.33 -5.79
N GLN A 43 -6.82 7.81 -5.66
CA GLN A 43 -7.95 8.61 -5.19
C GLN A 43 -7.84 8.76 -3.67
N VAL A 44 -7.32 9.90 -3.23
CA VAL A 44 -6.96 10.12 -1.83
C VAL A 44 -8.14 9.91 -0.88
N GLU A 45 -9.35 10.38 -1.24
CA GLU A 45 -10.53 10.24 -0.38
C GLU A 45 -10.94 8.77 -0.21
N LYS A 46 -11.08 8.05 -1.33
CA LYS A 46 -11.37 6.62 -1.33
C LYS A 46 -10.31 5.83 -0.56
N PHE A 47 -9.03 6.14 -0.76
CA PHE A 47 -7.94 5.51 -0.04
C PHE A 47 -8.07 5.71 1.48
N ARG A 48 -8.43 6.90 1.95
CA ARG A 48 -8.67 7.16 3.38
C ARG A 48 -9.80 6.31 3.93
N GLU A 49 -10.91 6.22 3.21
CA GLU A 49 -12.06 5.38 3.61
C GLU A 49 -11.68 3.89 3.68
N ASP A 50 -10.97 3.40 2.67
CA ASP A 50 -10.56 1.99 2.60
C ASP A 50 -9.58 1.63 3.73
N VAL A 51 -8.61 2.50 4.02
CA VAL A 51 -7.68 2.31 5.15
C VAL A 51 -8.43 2.35 6.48
N ALA A 52 -9.39 3.25 6.67
CA ALA A 52 -10.18 3.33 7.90
C ALA A 52 -10.99 2.05 8.15
N LYS A 53 -11.66 1.53 7.11
CA LYS A 53 -12.41 0.26 7.19
C LYS A 53 -11.50 -0.92 7.52
N ILE A 54 -10.32 -0.99 6.91
CA ILE A 54 -9.34 -2.04 7.20
C ILE A 54 -8.87 -1.93 8.66
N HIS A 55 -8.54 -0.72 9.12
CA HIS A 55 -8.12 -0.50 10.50
C HIS A 55 -9.22 -0.90 11.51
N GLU A 56 -10.45 -0.46 11.31
CA GLU A 56 -11.59 -0.82 12.17
C GLU A 56 -11.83 -2.33 12.17
N GLY A 57 -11.79 -2.99 11.00
CA GLY A 57 -11.95 -4.44 10.90
C GLY A 57 -10.82 -5.26 11.53
N PHE A 58 -9.61 -4.69 11.67
CA PHE A 58 -8.45 -5.37 12.25
C PHE A 58 -8.28 -5.15 13.76
N PHE A 59 -8.67 -3.99 14.27
CA PHE A 59 -8.47 -3.60 15.68
C PHE A 59 -9.79 -3.49 16.47
N GLY A 60 -10.92 -3.77 15.82
CA GLY A 60 -12.27 -3.65 16.38
C GLY A 60 -12.78 -4.88 17.16
N GLU A 61 -11.90 -5.81 17.57
CA GLU A 61 -12.19 -6.86 18.56
C GLU A 61 -11.40 -6.62 19.87
#